data_AF-A0A0D0DNY0-F1
#
_entry.id   AF-A0A0D0DNY0-F1
#
_cell.length_a   1.000
_cell.length_b   1.000
_cell.length_c   1.000
_cell.angle_alpha   90.00
_cell.angle_beta   90.00
_cell.angle_gamma   90.00
#
_symmetry.space_group_name_H-M   'P 1'
#
loop_
_entity.id
_entity.type
_entity.pdbx_description
1 polymer ?
#
loop_
_entity_poly.entity_id
_entity_poly.type
_entity_poly.pdbx_seq_one_letter_code
_entity_poly.pdbx_strand_id
1 'polypeptide(L)'
;MSSNTASADTPTCLTLIGPSNFQIWKLQITAKLQREKVLGVTLGTDTCLITSLSIPGTTTAVPEVQKWMEWNERVHGIIQDSISNALLLKTEMHTTAKDLFNTLLSIHQ
;
A
#
# COMPACT_ATOMS: atom_id res chain seq x y z
N MET A 1 10.30 35.85 -8.61
CA MET A 1 9.62 34.55 -8.64
C MET A 1 10.69 33.50 -8.90
N SER A 2 11.11 32.76 -7.87
CA SER A 2 11.99 31.59 -8.06
C SER A 2 11.16 30.34 -8.01
N SER A 3 11.08 29.64 -9.13
CA SER A 3 10.44 28.33 -9.26
C SER A 3 11.31 27.29 -8.55
N ASN A 4 10.85 26.82 -7.40
CA ASN A 4 11.40 25.62 -6.76
C ASN A 4 10.67 24.41 -7.36
N THR A 5 11.15 23.91 -8.49
CA THR A 5 10.76 22.58 -8.97
C THR A 5 11.49 21.57 -8.10
N ALA A 6 10.84 21.12 -7.02
CA ALA A 6 11.32 19.98 -6.24
C ALA A 6 11.32 18.76 -7.16
N SER A 7 12.54 18.32 -7.52
CA SER A 7 12.81 17.11 -8.28
C SER A 7 12.09 15.93 -7.65
N ALA A 8 11.44 15.13 -8.49
CA ALA A 8 10.55 14.05 -8.12
C ALA A 8 11.10 13.14 -7.01
N ASP A 9 10.28 12.88 -6.00
CA ASP A 9 10.42 11.74 -5.09
C ASP A 9 10.23 10.44 -5.89
N THR A 10 11.18 10.10 -6.75
CA THR A 10 11.18 8.79 -7.42
C THR A 10 11.47 7.77 -6.32
N PRO A 11 10.51 6.89 -5.95
CA PRO A 11 10.81 5.82 -5.04
C PRO A 11 11.92 5.00 -5.69
N THR A 12 13.10 5.03 -5.09
CA THR A 12 14.18 4.16 -5.56
C THR A 12 13.71 2.75 -5.24
N CYS A 13 13.41 2.00 -6.28
CA CYS A 13 13.06 0.60 -6.21
C CYS A 13 14.11 -0.15 -5.36
N LEU A 14 13.72 -0.61 -4.16
CA LEU A 14 14.66 -1.20 -3.20
C LEU A 14 14.72 -2.72 -3.34
N THR A 15 15.94 -3.25 -3.39
CA THR A 15 16.16 -4.68 -3.16
C THR A 15 16.21 -4.95 -1.66
N LEU A 16 15.16 -5.59 -1.15
CA LEU A 16 15.04 -5.98 0.26
C LEU A 16 15.92 -7.21 0.53
N ILE A 17 17.24 -7.03 0.61
CA ILE A 17 18.23 -8.11 0.81
C ILE A 17 18.55 -8.34 2.29
N GLY A 18 18.34 -7.35 3.16
CA GLY A 18 18.63 -7.48 4.59
C GLY A 18 17.88 -6.51 5.49
N PRO A 19 18.03 -6.66 6.82
CA PRO A 19 17.19 -5.99 7.81
C PRO A 19 17.21 -4.45 7.71
N SER A 20 18.37 -3.84 7.46
CA SER A 20 18.49 -2.39 7.35
C SER A 20 17.73 -1.83 6.14
N ASN A 21 17.85 -2.48 4.98
CA ASN A 21 17.12 -2.09 3.77
C ASN A 21 15.61 -2.25 3.97
N PHE A 22 15.20 -3.28 4.71
CA PHE A 22 13.81 -3.52 5.07
C PHE A 22 13.25 -2.41 5.97
N GLN A 23 13.99 -1.98 6.99
CA GLN A 23 13.56 -0.87 7.86
C GLN A 23 13.45 0.45 7.09
N ILE A 24 14.41 0.75 6.20
CA ILE A 24 14.37 1.95 5.35
C ILE A 24 13.15 1.92 4.43
N TRP A 25 12.91 0.80 3.75
CA TRP A 25 11.75 0.61 2.89
C TRP A 25 10.45 0.82 3.66
N LYS A 26 10.31 0.22 4.85
CA LYS A 26 9.12 0.36 5.71
C LYS A 26 8.84 1.81 6.08
N LEU A 27 9.88 2.60 6.40
CA LEU A 27 9.73 4.03 6.70
C LEU A 27 9.27 4.81 5.46
N GLN A 28 9.89 4.56 4.30
CA GLN A 28 9.57 5.23 3.05
C GLN A 28 8.14 4.93 2.58
N ILE A 29 7.74 3.66 2.60
CA ILE A 29 6.40 3.25 2.17
C ILE A 29 5.33 3.77 3.12
N THR A 30 5.58 3.76 4.44
CA THR A 30 4.66 4.33 5.42
C THR A 30 4.46 5.83 5.18
N ALA A 31 5.53 6.58 4.95
CA ALA A 31 5.45 8.01 4.64
C ALA A 31 4.68 8.29 3.34
N LYS A 32 4.90 7.47 2.29
CA LYS A 32 4.18 7.58 1.02
C LYS A 32 2.69 7.29 1.19
N LEU A 33 2.33 6.21 1.88
CA LEU A 33 0.94 5.85 2.15
C LEU A 33 0.20 6.88 3.01
N GLN A 34 0.88 7.53 3.96
CA GLN A 34 0.33 8.65 4.73
C GLN A 34 0.07 9.88 3.86
N ARG A 35 1.02 10.24 3.00
CA ARG A 35 0.89 11.37 2.06
C ARG A 35 -0.29 11.16 1.11
N GLU A 36 -0.46 9.92 0.67
CA GLU A 36 -1.53 9.48 -0.22
C GLU A 36 -2.87 9.25 0.52
N LYS A 37 -2.89 9.38 1.85
CA LYS A 37 -4.06 9.18 2.74
C LYS A 37 -4.69 7.79 2.63
N VAL A 38 -3.90 6.76 2.33
CA VAL A 38 -4.34 5.36 2.15
C VAL A 38 -3.66 4.38 3.12
N LEU A 39 -2.97 4.89 4.14
CA LEU A 39 -2.32 4.04 5.16
C LEU A 39 -3.34 3.14 5.88
N GLY A 40 -4.56 3.61 6.15
CA GLY A 40 -5.59 2.83 6.84
C GLY A 40 -6.07 1.60 6.07
N VAL A 41 -6.00 1.63 4.74
CA VAL A 41 -6.29 0.49 3.85
C VAL A 41 -5.18 -0.56 3.96
N THR A 42 -3.93 -0.13 4.11
CA THR A 42 -2.78 -1.03 4.29
C THR A 42 -2.82 -1.73 5.64
N LEU A 43 -3.17 -0.99 6.70
CA LEU A 43 -3.27 -1.51 8.07
C LEU A 43 -4.59 -2.27 8.33
N GLY A 44 -5.54 -2.21 7.39
CA GLY A 44 -6.85 -2.85 7.50
C GLY A 44 -7.82 -2.17 8.47
N THR A 45 -7.53 -0.95 8.94
CA THR A 45 -8.44 -0.16 9.77
C THR A 45 -9.67 0.26 8.97
N ASP A 46 -9.49 0.56 7.68
CA ASP A 46 -10.56 1.07 6.82
C ASP A 46 -11.46 -0.06 6.29
N THR A 47 -10.94 -1.30 6.24
CA THR A 47 -11.71 -2.51 5.89
C THR A 47 -12.73 -2.89 6.98
N CYS A 48 -12.41 -2.60 8.25
CA CYS A 48 -13.33 -2.80 9.37
C CYS A 48 -14.56 -1.88 9.29
N LEU A 49 -14.38 -0.64 8.79
CA LEU A 49 -15.47 0.32 8.59
C LEU A 49 -16.49 -0.17 7.56
N ILE A 50 -16.04 -0.75 6.44
CA ILE A 50 -16.94 -1.24 5.37
C ILE A 50 -17.72 -2.47 5.83
N THR A 51 -17.06 -3.37 6.53
CA THR A 51 -17.71 -4.58 7.06
C THR A 51 -18.73 -4.22 8.15
N SER A 52 -18.44 -3.20 8.96
CA SER A 52 -19.36 -2.68 9.98
C SER A 52 -20.53 -1.88 9.40
N LEU A 53 -20.36 -1.24 8.24
CA LEU A 53 -21.42 -0.48 7.56
C LEU A 53 -22.31 -1.36 6.64
N SER A 54 -21.83 -2.54 6.23
CA SER A 54 -22.54 -3.47 5.33
C SER A 54 -23.60 -4.32 6.02
N ILE A 55 -24.23 -3.82 7.09
CA ILE A 55 -25.36 -4.48 7.76
C ILE A 55 -26.45 -4.79 6.70
N PRO A 56 -26.96 -6.03 6.62
CA PRO A 56 -27.93 -6.40 5.60
C PRO A 56 -29.23 -5.62 5.79
N GLY A 57 -29.52 -4.69 4.87
CA GLY A 57 -30.75 -3.90 4.87
C GLY A 57 -30.62 -2.46 4.34
N THR A 58 -29.41 -1.94 4.10
CA THR A 58 -29.22 -0.56 3.64
C THR A 58 -28.56 -0.51 2.26
N THR A 59 -29.23 0.14 1.30
CA THR A 59 -28.86 0.28 -0.13
C THR A 59 -27.59 1.12 -0.38
N THR A 60 -26.71 1.28 0.61
CA THR A 60 -25.52 2.18 0.56
C THR A 60 -24.20 1.43 0.32
N ALA A 61 -24.21 0.13 0.01
CA ALA A 61 -23.00 -0.71 -0.03
C ALA A 61 -22.11 -0.58 -1.29
N VAL A 62 -22.68 -0.22 -2.46
CA VAL A 62 -21.91 -0.25 -3.73
C VAL A 62 -20.83 0.84 -3.83
N PRO A 63 -21.10 2.12 -3.47
CA PRO A 63 -20.11 3.18 -3.61
C PRO A 63 -18.90 3.01 -2.68
N GLU A 64 -19.11 2.46 -1.48
CA GLU A 64 -18.05 2.28 -0.49
C GLU A 64 -17.14 1.10 -0.83
N VAL A 65 -17.72 -0.02 -1.31
CA VAL A 65 -16.96 -1.16 -1.80
C VAL A 65 -16.11 -0.77 -3.01
N GLN A 66 -16.66 0.02 -3.94
CA GLN A 66 -15.90 0.53 -5.08
C GLN A 66 -14.74 1.43 -4.62
N LYS A 67 -15.01 2.39 -3.73
CA LYS A 67 -13.98 3.28 -3.18
C LYS A 67 -12.85 2.52 -2.48
N TRP A 68 -13.19 1.42 -1.82
CA TRP A 68 -12.19 0.55 -1.22
C TRP A 68 -11.36 -0.20 -2.26
N MET A 69 -11.98 -0.71 -3.33
CA MET A 69 -11.24 -1.34 -4.42
C MET A 69 -10.24 -0.36 -5.05
N GLU A 70 -10.66 0.88 -5.30
CA GLU A 70 -9.79 1.94 -5.83
C GLU A 70 -8.61 2.24 -4.89
N TRP A 71 -8.86 2.31 -3.58
CA TRP A 71 -7.78 2.50 -2.61
C TRP A 71 -6.86 1.27 -2.50
N ASN A 72 -7.39 0.06 -2.51
CA ASN A 72 -6.62 -1.17 -2.48
C ASN A 72 -5.68 -1.25 -3.69
N GLU A 73 -6.19 -0.97 -4.90
CA GLU A 73 -5.39 -0.93 -6.13
C GLU A 73 -4.28 0.13 -6.04
N ARG A 74 -4.60 1.32 -5.54
CA ARG A 74 -3.61 2.41 -5.34
C ARG A 74 -2.49 2.01 -4.38
N VAL A 75 -2.83 1.45 -3.22
CA VAL A 75 -1.83 0.97 -2.25
C VAL A 75 -0.98 -0.14 -2.88
N HIS A 76 -1.62 -1.06 -3.60
CA HIS A 76 -0.94 -2.15 -4.28
C HIS A 76 0.13 -1.63 -5.25
N GLY A 77 -0.22 -0.69 -6.12
CA GLY A 77 0.72 -0.06 -7.05
C GLY A 77 1.84 0.70 -6.33
N ILE A 78 1.53 1.46 -5.27
CA ILE A 78 2.53 2.18 -4.47
C ILE A 78 3.57 1.23 -3.87
N ILE A 79 3.15 0.05 -3.40
CA ILE A 79 4.06 -0.97 -2.87
C ILE A 79 4.89 -1.59 -4.00
N GLN A 80 4.27 -1.98 -5.12
CA GLN A 80 4.97 -2.57 -6.26
C GLN A 80 6.05 -1.64 -6.83
N ASP A 81 5.76 -0.35 -6.96
CA ASP A 81 6.71 0.67 -7.43
C ASP A 81 7.93 0.85 -6.50
N SER A 82 7.81 0.41 -5.24
CA SER A 82 8.84 0.60 -4.21
C SER A 82 9.77 -0.60 -4.03
N ILE A 83 9.50 -1.73 -4.69
CA ILE A 83 10.25 -2.98 -4.55
C ILE A 83 10.84 -3.43 -5.89
N SER A 84 11.91 -4.24 -5.85
CA SER A 84 12.55 -4.78 -7.06
C SER A 84 11.67 -5.76 -7.84
N ASN A 85 11.85 -5.81 -9.16
CA ASN A 85 11.16 -6.78 -10.03
C ASN A 85 11.37 -8.24 -9.57
N ALA A 86 12.53 -8.55 -8.99
CA ALA A 86 12.81 -9.87 -8.43
C ALA A 86 11.93 -10.20 -7.20
N LEU A 87 11.56 -9.19 -6.41
CA LEU A 87 10.61 -9.33 -5.31
C LEU A 87 9.17 -9.28 -5.80
N LEU A 88 8.88 -8.48 -6.82
CA LEU A 88 7.56 -8.37 -7.45
C LEU A 88 7.04 -9.73 -7.92
N LEU A 89 7.89 -10.53 -8.59
CA LEU A 89 7.57 -11.89 -9.04
C LEU A 89 7.15 -12.83 -7.89
N LYS A 90 7.66 -12.63 -6.68
CA LYS A 90 7.28 -13.44 -5.52
C LYS A 90 5.90 -13.07 -4.96
N THR A 91 5.39 -11.91 -5.36
CA THR A 91 4.17 -11.33 -4.81
C THR A 91 3.01 -11.31 -5.80
N GLU A 92 3.19 -11.90 -6.99
CA GLU A 92 2.22 -11.92 -8.09
C GLU A 92 0.84 -12.46 -7.68
N MET A 93 0.78 -13.37 -6.71
CA MET A 93 -0.48 -13.99 -6.27
C MET A 93 -1.27 -13.17 -5.24
N HIS A 94 -0.72 -12.08 -4.70
CA HIS A 94 -1.43 -11.27 -3.72
C HIS A 94 -2.28 -10.23 -4.43
N THR A 95 -3.60 -10.33 -4.28
CA THR A 95 -4.56 -9.41 -4.89
C THR A 95 -4.94 -8.26 -3.95
N THR A 96 -4.65 -8.39 -2.65
CA THR A 96 -4.88 -7.34 -1.66
C THR A 96 -3.56 -6.68 -1.28
N ALA A 97 -3.59 -5.36 -1.13
CA ALA A 97 -2.43 -4.59 -0.71
C ALA A 97 -1.95 -4.96 0.70
N LYS A 98 -2.88 -5.39 1.56
CA LYS A 98 -2.58 -5.89 2.91
C LYS A 98 -1.78 -7.20 2.86
N ASP A 99 -2.21 -8.17 2.06
CA ASP A 99 -1.52 -9.46 1.95
C ASP A 99 -0.15 -9.29 1.29
N LEU A 100 -0.06 -8.42 0.27
CA LEU A 100 1.20 -8.01 -0.32
C LEU A 100 2.15 -7.44 0.74
N PHE A 101 1.70 -6.47 1.53
CA PHE A 101 2.50 -5.83 2.58
C PHE A 101 2.95 -6.83 3.65
N ASN A 102 2.06 -7.70 4.12
CA ASN A 102 2.37 -8.73 5.12
C ASN A 102 3.34 -9.79 4.60
N THR A 103 3.20 -10.18 3.34
CA THR A 103 4.14 -11.13 2.72
C THR A 103 5.53 -10.53 2.64
N LEU A 104 5.64 -9.25 2.26
CA LEU A 104 6.92 -8.54 2.26
C LEU A 104 7.52 -8.44 3.66
N LEU A 105 6.70 -8.21 4.71
CA LEU A 105 7.13 -8.26 6.11
C LEU A 105 7.68 -9.63 6.52
N SER A 106 7.11 -10.71 5.99
CA SER A 106 7.52 -12.08 6.30
C SER A 106 8.83 -12.52 5.65
N ILE A 107 9.38 -11.77 4.68
CA ILE A 107 10.65 -12.16 4.01
C ILE A 107 11.86 -11.97 4.94
N HIS A 108 11.75 -11.10 5.95
CA HIS A 108 12.85 -10.69 6.84
C HIS A 108 12.56 -10.89 8.34
N GLN A 109 11.47 -11.57 8.69
CA GLN A 109 11.22 -12.09 10.06
C GLN A 109 11.69 -13.52 10.18
#